data_AF-A0A172TEZ1-F1
#
_entry.id   AF-A0A172TEZ1-F1
#
_cell.length_a   1.000
_cell.length_b   1.000
_cell.length_c   1.000
_cell.angle_alpha   90.00
_cell.angle_beta   90.00
_cell.angle_gamma   90.00
#
_symmetry.space_group_name_H-M   'P 1'
#
loop_
_entity.id
_entity.type
_entity.pdbx_description
1 polymer ?
#
loop_
_entity_poly.entity_id
_entity_poly.type
_entity_poly.pdbx_seq_one_letter_code
_entity_poly.pdbx_strand_id
1 'polypeptide(L)'
;MLLSLANALLLVFTLLWSLMGIIEFLELMKVNRNLKFKLKNEMITGSEHKILLRRHKLNLSINISYLFIVLCQLSYVIGNWDEVNI
;
A
#
# COMPACT_ATOMS: atom_id res chain seq x y z
N MET A 1 -8.40 13.97 -27.43
CA MET A 1 -8.54 14.96 -26.34
C MET A 1 -9.26 14.42 -25.12
N LEU A 2 -10.54 14.03 -25.18
CA LEU A 2 -11.27 13.59 -23.97
C LEU A 2 -10.68 12.31 -23.34
N LEU A 3 -10.28 11.34 -24.19
CA LEU A 3 -9.68 10.07 -23.75
C LEU A 3 -8.30 10.27 -23.10
N SER A 4 -7.45 11.14 -23.67
CA SER A 4 -6.12 11.39 -23.08
C SER A 4 -6.22 12.19 -21.77
N LEU A 5 -7.15 13.14 -21.67
CA LEU A 5 -7.47 13.82 -20.41
C LEU A 5 -7.98 12.85 -19.33
N ALA A 6 -8.87 11.92 -19.69
CA ALA A 6 -9.38 10.92 -18.76
C ALA A 6 -8.27 9.97 -18.27
N ASN A 7 -7.38 9.54 -19.17
CA ASN A 7 -6.22 8.72 -18.82
C ASN A 7 -5.25 9.48 -17.92
N ALA A 8 -4.96 10.75 -18.21
CA ALA A 8 -4.11 11.60 -17.37
C ALA A 8 -4.68 11.77 -15.95
N LEU A 9 -5.99 12.03 -15.85
CA LEU A 9 -6.68 12.12 -14.56
C LEU A 9 -6.61 10.81 -13.77
N LEU A 10 -6.89 9.67 -14.41
CA LEU A 10 -6.77 8.35 -13.79
C LEU A 10 -5.36 8.10 -13.27
N LEU A 11 -4.34 8.47 -14.05
CA LEU A 11 -2.92 8.35 -13.69
C LEU A 11 -2.59 9.18 -12.45
N VAL A 12 -3.08 10.43 -12.39
CA VAL A 12 -2.93 11.29 -11.20
C VAL A 12 -3.58 10.66 -9.96
N PHE A 13 -4.79 10.12 -10.09
CA PHE A 13 -5.45 9.44 -8.98
C PHE A 13 -4.69 8.19 -8.54
N THR A 14 -4.21 7.37 -9.48
CA THR A 14 -3.39 6.18 -9.19
C THR A 14 -2.09 6.56 -8.47
N LEU A 15 -1.43 7.65 -8.86
CA LEU A 15 -0.22 8.15 -8.21
C LEU A 15 -0.50 8.65 -6.78
N LEU A 16 -1.56 9.43 -6.58
CA LEU A 16 -1.99 9.87 -5.25
C LEU A 16 -2.31 8.67 -4.36
N TRP A 17 -2.98 7.66 -4.91
CA TRP A 17 -3.29 6.42 -4.20
C TRP A 17 -2.03 5.63 -3.85
N SER A 18 -1.04 5.60 -4.74
CA SER A 18 0.27 5.01 -4.48
C SER A 18 0.97 5.67 -3.30
N LEU A 19 0.96 7.01 -3.24
CA LEU A 19 1.55 7.75 -2.13
C LEU A 19 0.87 7.38 -0.80
N MET A 20 -0.47 7.33 -0.79
CA MET A 20 -1.22 6.91 0.39
C MET A 20 -0.88 5.48 0.80
N GLY A 21 -0.80 4.54 -0.16
CA GLY A 21 -0.43 3.16 0.09
C GLY A 21 0.96 3.02 0.72
N ILE A 22 1.94 3.82 0.26
CA ILE A 22 3.29 3.85 0.83
C ILE A 22 3.27 4.41 2.25
N ILE A 23 2.53 5.48 2.52
CA ILE A 23 2.39 6.06 3.87
C ILE A 23 1.80 5.03 4.82
N GLU A 24 0.71 4.37 4.42
CA GLU A 24 0.09 3.31 5.22
C GLU A 24 1.07 2.15 5.45
N PHE A 25 1.84 1.74 4.43
CA PHE A 25 2.87 0.72 4.58
C PHE A 25 3.91 1.08 5.65
N LEU A 26 4.41 2.32 5.64
CA LEU A 26 5.38 2.81 6.62
C LEU A 26 4.79 2.82 8.04
N GLU A 27 3.53 3.22 8.18
CA GLU A 27 2.83 3.21 9.45
C GLU A 27 2.64 1.79 9.97
N LEU A 28 2.24 0.85 9.10
CA LEU A 28 2.15 -0.56 9.45
C LEU A 28 3.51 -1.12 9.91
N MET A 29 4.60 -0.75 9.24
CA MET A 29 5.95 -1.16 9.66
C MET A 29 6.32 -0.61 11.05
N LYS A 30 5.91 0.63 11.36
CA LYS A 30 6.09 1.24 12.69
C LYS A 30 5.28 0.51 13.76
N VAL A 31 4.02 0.18 13.48
CA VAL A 31 3.16 -0.61 14.37
C VAL A 31 3.76 -1.99 14.65
N ASN A 32 4.30 -2.67 13.63
CA ASN A 32 4.96 -3.97 13.81
C ASN A 32 6.16 -3.88 14.76
N ARG A 33 7.00 -2.84 14.61
CA ARG A 33 8.12 -2.59 15.54
C ARG A 33 7.61 -2.33 16.96
N ASN A 34 6.55 -1.54 17.11
CA ASN A 34 5.94 -1.24 18.41
C ASN A 34 5.36 -2.50 19.07
N LEU A 35 4.69 -3.38 18.32
CA LEU A 35 4.17 -4.65 18.83
C LEU A 35 5.29 -5.56 19.33
N LYS A 36 6.42 -5.63 18.63
CA LYS A 36 7.61 -6.37 19.08
C LYS A 36 8.21 -5.76 20.36
N PHE A 37 8.29 -4.44 20.44
CA PHE A 37 8.77 -3.74 21.63
C PHE A 37 7.87 -3.99 22.85
N LYS A 38 6.55 -3.87 22.69
CA LYS A 38 5.58 -4.13 23.76
C LYS A 38 5.65 -5.57 24.26
N LEU A 39 5.80 -6.55 23.36
CA LEU A 39 5.99 -7.95 23.76
C LEU A 39 7.29 -8.14 24.55
N LYS A 40 8.40 -7.55 24.09
CA LYS A 40 9.71 -7.67 24.75
C LYS A 40 9.70 -7.09 26.17
N ASN A 41 8.94 -6.02 26.39
CA ASN A 41 8.83 -5.37 27.69
C ASN A 41 7.65 -5.90 28.53
N GLU A 42 7.06 -7.04 28.16
CA GLU A 42 5.94 -7.68 28.86
C GLU A 42 4.71 -6.76 29.04
N MET A 43 4.59 -5.70 28.21
CA MET A 43 3.45 -4.77 28.21
C MET A 43 2.19 -5.39 27.61
N ILE A 44 2.34 -6.49 26.89
CA ILE A 44 1.24 -7.28 26.30
C ILE A 44 1.53 -8.76 26.50
N THR A 45 0.47 -9.55 26.69
CA THR A 45 0.59 -11.00 26.82
C THR A 45 0.87 -11.66 25.46
N GLY A 46 1.45 -12.87 25.49
CA GLY A 46 1.75 -13.62 24.26
C GLY A 46 0.50 -13.95 23.42
N SER A 47 -0.66 -14.16 24.06
CA SER A 47 -1.94 -14.40 23.40
C SER A 47 -2.46 -13.15 22.68
N GLU A 48 -2.43 -11.99 23.33
CA GLU A 48 -2.78 -10.70 22.75
C GLU A 48 -1.87 -10.34 21.58
N HIS A 49 -0.56 -10.56 21.74
CA HIS A 49 0.41 -10.32 20.68
C HIS A 49 0.10 -11.16 19.43
N LYS A 50 -0.24 -12.44 19.60
CA LYS A 50 -0.58 -13.34 18.48
C LYS A 50 -1.81 -12.86 17.70
N ILE A 51 -2.84 -12.39 18.40
CA ILE A 51 -4.07 -11.86 17.79
C ILE A 51 -3.77 -10.58 17.01
N LEU A 52 -3.08 -9.62 17.64
CA LEU A 52 -2.71 -8.36 17.02
C LEU A 52 -1.79 -8.57 15.81
N LEU A 53 -0.78 -9.43 15.93
CA LEU A 53 0.15 -9.77 14.85
C LEU A 53 -0.57 -10.40 13.65
N ARG A 54 -1.57 -11.25 13.89
CA ARG A 54 -2.34 -11.88 12.79
C ARG A 54 -3.13 -10.84 12.00
N ARG A 55 -3.85 -9.96 12.69
CA ARG A 55 -4.57 -8.84 12.04
C ARG A 55 -3.60 -7.92 11.31
N HIS A 56 -2.47 -7.61 11.93
CA HIS A 56 -1.43 -6.78 11.34
C HIS A 56 -0.85 -7.36 10.06
N LYS A 57 -0.59 -8.68 10.04
CA LYS A 57 -0.14 -9.39 8.83
C LYS A 57 -1.18 -9.35 7.70
N LEU A 58 -2.47 -9.46 8.02
CA LEU A 58 -3.53 -9.35 7.02
C LEU A 58 -3.57 -7.95 6.41
N ASN A 59 -3.55 -6.91 7.25
CA ASN A 59 -3.52 -5.52 6.77
C ASN A 59 -2.29 -5.23 5.91
N LEU A 60 -1.12 -5.72 6.33
CA LEU A 60 0.10 -5.59 5.55
C LEU A 60 0.02 -6.33 4.21
N SER A 61 -0.54 -7.54 4.20
CA SER A 61 -0.74 -8.29 2.96
C SER A 61 -1.69 -7.57 2.00
N ILE A 62 -2.78 -7.01 2.52
CA ILE A 62 -3.75 -6.25 1.73
C ILE A 62 -3.07 -5.01 1.13
N ASN A 63 -2.35 -4.24 1.96
CA ASN A 63 -1.64 -3.04 1.51
C ASN A 63 -0.57 -3.36 0.43
N ILE A 64 0.20 -4.45 0.60
CA ILE A 64 1.16 -4.91 -0.43
C ILE A 64 0.44 -5.27 -1.74
N SER A 65 -0.67 -6.01 -1.67
CA SER A 65 -1.45 -6.36 -2.86
C SER A 65 -1.96 -5.11 -3.59
N TYR A 66 -2.39 -4.08 -2.86
CA TYR A 66 -2.77 -2.81 -3.46
C TYR A 66 -1.62 -2.10 -4.18
N LEU A 67 -0.44 -2.03 -3.53
CA LEU A 67 0.75 -1.44 -4.17
C LEU A 67 1.15 -2.22 -5.42
N PHE A 68 1.01 -3.55 -5.42
CA PHE A 68 1.24 -4.37 -6.60
C PHE A 68 0.27 -4.05 -7.75
N ILE A 69 -1.03 -3.88 -7.46
CA ILE A 69 -2.02 -3.47 -8.47
C ILE A 69 -1.64 -2.12 -9.08
N VAL A 70 -1.23 -1.16 -8.26
CA VAL A 70 -0.78 0.17 -8.71
C VAL A 70 0.44 0.04 -9.64
N LEU A 71 1.41 -0.82 -9.31
CA LEU A 71 2.57 -1.06 -10.16
C LEU A 71 2.17 -1.65 -11.52
N CYS A 72 1.22 -2.59 -11.55
CA CYS A 72 0.68 -3.13 -12.80
C CYS A 72 0.00 -2.04 -13.64
N GLN A 73 -0.79 -1.17 -13.01
CA GLN A 73 -1.45 -0.04 -13.70
C GLN A 73 -0.43 0.95 -14.28
N LEU A 74 0.59 1.32 -13.51
CA LEU A 74 1.66 2.20 -13.99
C LEU A 74 2.45 1.56 -15.14
N SER A 75 2.75 0.27 -15.04
CA SER A 75 3.45 -0.47 -16.10
C SER A 75 2.62 -0.53 -17.39
N TYR A 76 1.31 -0.71 -17.29
CA TYR A 76 0.40 -0.64 -18.43
C TYR A 76 0.43 0.73 -19.10
N VAL A 77 0.38 1.80 -18.32
CA VAL A 77 0.40 3.17 -18.83
C VAL A 77 1.74 3.49 -19.52
N ILE A 78 2.86 3.09 -18.90
CA ILE A 78 4.20 3.28 -19.48
C ILE A 78 4.36 2.46 -20.76
N GLY A 79 3.86 1.21 -20.78
CA GLY A 79 3.95 0.34 -21.94
C GLY A 79 3.12 0.81 -23.14
N ASN A 80 1.99 1.49 -22.89
CA ASN A 80 1.12 2.04 -23.92
C ASN A 80 1.28 3.55 -24.08
N TRP A 81 2.43 4.10 -23.71
CA TRP A 81 2.67 5.55 -23.71
C TRP A 81 2.34 6.22 -25.04
N ASP A 82 2.68 5.57 -26.16
CA ASP A 82 2.44 6.07 -27.51
C ASP A 82 0.94 6.05 -27.90
N GLU A 83 0.16 5.10 -27.39
CA GLU A 83 -1.30 5.02 -27.62
C GLU A 83 -2.09 5.90 -26.64
N VAL A 84 -1.57 6.06 -25.42
CA VAL A 84 -2.19 6.85 -24.35
C VAL A 84 -1.99 8.35 -24.57
N ASN A 85 -1.03 8.74 -25.41
CA ASN A 85 -0.61 10.10 -25.79
C ASN A 85 -1.49 11.20 -25.18
N ILE A 86 -1.10 11.59 -23.96
CA ILE A 86 -1.64 12.70 -23.18
C ILE A 86 -1.41 14.00 -23.93
#